data_AF-A0A7C4YEU9-F1
#
_entry.id   AF-A0A7C4YEU9-F1
#
_cell.length_a   1.000
_cell.length_b   1.000
_cell.length_c   1.000
_cell.angle_alpha   90.00
_cell.angle_beta   90.00
_cell.angle_gamma   90.00
#
_symmetry.space_group_name_H-M   'P 1'
#
loop_
_entity.id
_entity.type
_entity.pdbx_description
1 polymer ?
#
loop_
_entity_poly.entity_id
_entity_poly.type
_entity_poly.pdbx_seq_one_letter_code
_entity_poly.pdbx_strand_id
1 'polypeptide(L)'
;MLKVNDYNEREVLSPKEFFNAAGISGLTKEVSHIKKYILTFKYMKAFLSRCEFHNMRQIQWYNNLNLFNLNGEDIGLLVSPTGAPAITTSLEELIAFGGKYFILVGGVGVLDEKIKRGDVIIPLSAIRDEGVSYHYIP
;
A
#
# COMPACT_ATOMS: atom_id res chain seq x y z
N MET A 1 5.84 13.24 -19.12
CA MET A 1 6.18 11.90 -18.60
C MET A 1 7.37 11.40 -19.41
N LEU A 2 8.57 11.45 -18.84
CA LEU A 2 9.78 10.96 -19.50
C LEU A 2 9.68 9.44 -19.58
N LYS A 3 9.57 8.88 -20.79
CA LYS A 3 9.69 7.43 -21.00
C LYS A 3 11.18 7.10 -20.90
N VAL A 4 11.59 6.60 -19.75
CA VAL A 4 12.92 6.00 -19.59
C VAL A 4 12.85 4.62 -20.25
N ASN A 5 13.63 4.42 -21.32
CA ASN A 5 13.60 3.20 -22.14
C ASN A 5 14.38 2.02 -21.53
N ASP A 6 14.90 2.17 -20.30
CA ASP A 6 15.78 1.19 -19.65
C ASP A 6 15.06 -0.07 -19.14
N TYR A 7 13.72 -0.06 -19.09
CA TYR A 7 12.91 -1.20 -18.64
C TYR A 7 12.19 -1.94 -19.80
N ASN A 8 12.70 -1.84 -21.03
CA ASN A 8 12.18 -2.62 -22.17
C ASN A 8 12.69 -4.08 -22.20
N GLU A 9 13.40 -4.50 -21.15
CA GLU A 9 13.85 -5.88 -21.00
C GLU A 9 12.67 -6.80 -20.66
N ARG A 10 12.76 -8.05 -21.11
CA ARG A 10 11.77 -9.06 -20.76
C ARG A 10 11.87 -9.36 -19.26
N GLU A 11 10.74 -9.32 -18.56
CA GLU A 11 10.65 -9.74 -17.18
C GLU A 11 11.25 -11.15 -16.98
N VAL A 12 12.14 -11.28 -15.97
CA VAL A 12 12.73 -12.57 -15.59
C VAL A 12 11.69 -13.46 -14.89
N LEU A 13 10.77 -12.82 -14.16
CA LEU A 13 9.69 -13.46 -13.42
C LEU A 13 8.44 -12.57 -13.47
N SER A 14 7.35 -13.08 -14.03
CA SER A 14 6.06 -12.39 -14.01
C SER A 14 5.38 -12.54 -12.63
N PRO A 15 4.51 -11.60 -12.22
CA PRO A 15 3.72 -11.75 -10.99
C PRO A 15 2.92 -13.06 -10.96
N LYS A 16 2.40 -13.49 -12.11
CA LYS A 16 1.65 -14.75 -12.23
C LYS A 16 2.54 -15.96 -11.91
N GLU A 17 3.77 -15.99 -12.43
CA GLU A 17 4.72 -17.07 -12.13
C GLU A 17 5.13 -17.05 -10.66
N PHE A 18 5.39 -15.87 -10.10
CA PHE A 18 5.70 -15.70 -8.67
C PHE A 18 4.57 -16.24 -7.78
N PHE A 19 3.32 -15.84 -8.01
CA PHE A 19 2.18 -16.30 -7.21
C PHE A 19 1.88 -17.79 -7.37
N ASN A 20 2.13 -18.36 -8.56
CA ASN A 20 2.02 -19.81 -8.78
C ASN A 20 3.07 -20.55 -7.95
N ALA A 21 4.33 -20.10 -8.00
CA ALA A 21 5.42 -20.70 -7.25
C ALA A 21 5.23 -20.58 -5.73
N ALA A 22 4.69 -19.45 -5.26
CA ALA A 22 4.33 -19.24 -3.86
C ALA A 22 3.08 -20.02 -3.42
N GLY A 23 2.35 -20.68 -4.33
CA GLY A 23 1.15 -21.44 -4.02
C GLY A 23 -0.08 -20.59 -3.67
N ILE A 24 -0.05 -19.28 -3.98
CA ILE A 24 -1.11 -18.33 -3.58
C ILE A 24 -2.03 -17.89 -4.72
N SER A 25 -1.79 -18.31 -5.97
CA SER A 25 -2.59 -17.88 -7.13
C SER A 25 -4.11 -18.11 -7.01
N GLY A 26 -4.54 -19.16 -6.31
CA GLY A 26 -5.97 -19.37 -6.02
C GLY A 26 -6.53 -18.38 -5.00
N LEU A 27 -5.69 -17.99 -4.03
CA LEU A 27 -6.04 -17.13 -2.90
C LEU A 27 -6.17 -15.67 -3.31
N THR A 28 -5.37 -15.20 -4.28
CA THR A 28 -5.44 -13.82 -4.80
C THR A 28 -6.83 -13.44 -5.33
N LYS A 29 -7.65 -14.43 -5.74
CA LYS A 29 -9.05 -14.21 -6.15
C LYS A 29 -9.87 -13.54 -5.06
N GLU A 30 -9.60 -13.83 -3.78
CA GLU A 30 -10.30 -13.24 -2.63
C GLU A 30 -10.19 -11.71 -2.61
N VAL A 31 -9.09 -11.15 -3.09
CA VAL A 31 -8.83 -9.70 -3.07
C VAL A 31 -8.84 -9.07 -4.46
N SER A 32 -9.01 -9.85 -5.53
CA SER A 32 -8.94 -9.37 -6.93
C SER A 32 -9.95 -8.28 -7.29
N HIS A 33 -11.08 -8.24 -6.59
CA HIS A 33 -12.13 -7.24 -6.76
C HIS A 33 -11.86 -5.94 -5.99
N ILE A 34 -10.95 -5.95 -5.03
CA ILE A 34 -10.59 -4.78 -4.21
C ILE A 34 -9.73 -3.84 -5.05
N LYS A 35 -10.19 -2.60 -5.24
CA LYS A 35 -9.48 -1.59 -6.04
C LYS A 35 -8.89 -0.46 -5.21
N LYS A 36 -9.39 -0.26 -4.00
CA LYS A 36 -9.04 0.86 -3.12
C LYS A 36 -8.34 0.32 -1.88
N TYR A 37 -7.18 0.88 -1.59
CA TYR A 37 -6.35 0.48 -0.47
C TYR A 37 -5.94 1.71 0.34
N ILE A 38 -6.03 1.58 1.65
CA ILE A 38 -5.38 2.45 2.61
C ILE A 38 -4.15 1.72 3.15
N LEU A 39 -3.01 2.38 3.09
CA LEU A 39 -1.77 1.93 3.70
C LEU A 39 -1.56 2.71 4.98
N THR A 40 -1.17 2.03 6.05
CA THR A 40 -0.91 2.69 7.33
C THR A 40 0.14 1.92 8.12
N PHE A 41 0.43 2.39 9.33
CA PHE A 41 1.46 1.84 10.21
C PHE A 41 0.87 1.39 11.53
N LYS A 42 1.52 0.42 12.19
CA LYS A 42 1.08 -0.14 13.48
C LYS A 42 0.93 0.90 14.60
N TYR A 43 1.65 2.03 14.52
CA TYR A 43 1.55 3.09 15.52
C TYR A 43 0.25 3.93 15.40
N MET A 44 -0.47 3.84 14.28
CA MET A 44 -1.73 4.56 14.03
C MET A 44 -2.93 3.93 14.75
N LYS A 45 -2.80 3.65 16.06
CA LYS A 45 -3.77 2.88 16.85
C LYS A 45 -5.20 3.42 16.76
N ALA A 46 -5.38 4.74 16.88
CA ALA A 46 -6.71 5.35 16.81
C ALA A 46 -7.38 5.16 15.45
N PHE A 47 -6.59 5.22 14.36
CA PHE A 47 -7.08 4.97 13.00
C PHE A 47 -7.44 3.49 12.80
N LEU A 48 -6.57 2.57 13.27
CA LEU A 48 -6.83 1.13 13.21
C LEU A 48 -8.10 0.77 13.99
N SER A 49 -8.26 1.26 15.22
CA SER A 49 -9.47 1.06 16.01
C SER A 49 -10.71 1.65 15.33
N ARG A 50 -10.57 2.76 14.59
CA ARG A 50 -11.70 3.29 13.80
C ARG A 50 -12.10 2.33 12.68
N CYS A 51 -11.14 1.74 11.98
CA CYS A 51 -11.39 0.75 10.93
C CYS A 51 -12.05 -0.52 11.49
N GLU A 52 -11.72 -0.94 12.71
CA GLU A 52 -12.34 -2.09 13.39
C GLU A 52 -13.87 -1.95 13.53
N PHE A 53 -14.38 -0.74 13.77
CA PHE A 53 -15.82 -0.47 13.82
C PHE A 53 -16.55 -0.64 12.47
N HIS A 54 -15.80 -0.83 11.38
CA HIS A 54 -16.31 -1.01 10.02
C HIS A 54 -16.20 -2.47 9.56
N ASN A 55 -16.51 -3.43 10.45
CA ASN A 55 -16.49 -4.87 10.15
C ASN A 55 -15.15 -5.36 9.58
N MET A 56 -14.04 -4.91 10.18
CA MET A 56 -12.71 -5.26 9.70
C MET A 56 -12.43 -6.76 9.88
N ARG A 57 -11.87 -7.40 8.85
CA ARG A 57 -11.40 -8.78 8.86
C ARG A 57 -10.01 -8.89 8.25
N GLN A 58 -9.19 -9.78 8.79
CA GLN A 58 -7.85 -10.05 8.24
C GLN A 58 -7.91 -11.07 7.09
N ILE A 59 -7.11 -10.85 6.06
CA ILE A 59 -6.84 -11.85 5.01
C ILE A 59 -5.86 -12.88 5.57
N GLN A 60 -6.31 -14.12 5.72
CA GLN A 60 -5.57 -15.15 6.47
C GLN A 60 -4.23 -15.55 5.85
N TRP A 61 -4.12 -15.47 4.53
CA TRP A 61 -2.91 -15.82 3.79
C TRP A 61 -1.98 -14.63 3.55
N TYR A 62 -2.36 -13.42 3.99
CA TYR A 62 -1.58 -12.19 3.82
C TYR A 62 -1.60 -11.38 5.12
N ASN A 63 -0.64 -11.66 6.00
CA ASN A 63 -0.66 -11.31 7.43
C ASN A 63 -0.91 -9.83 7.76
N ASN A 64 -0.51 -8.91 6.90
CA ASN A 64 -0.64 -7.47 7.12
C ASN A 64 -1.74 -6.80 6.29
N LEU A 65 -2.61 -7.59 5.65
CA LEU A 65 -3.76 -7.09 4.89
C LEU A 65 -5.06 -7.41 5.61
N ASN A 66 -5.87 -6.38 5.79
CA ASN A 66 -7.24 -6.48 6.27
C ASN A 66 -8.19 -5.92 5.22
N LEU A 67 -9.46 -6.27 5.31
CA LEU A 67 -10.56 -5.62 4.60
C LEU A 67 -11.51 -5.03 5.62
N PHE A 68 -12.04 -3.84 5.36
CA PHE A 68 -13.13 -3.25 6.14
C PHE A 68 -14.17 -2.64 5.19
N ASN A 69 -15.42 -2.53 5.65
CA ASN A 69 -16.52 -2.06 4.82
C ASN A 69 -16.86 -0.59 5.12
N LEU A 70 -16.68 0.27 4.13
CA LEU A 70 -17.03 1.68 4.20
C LEU A 70 -18.16 1.97 3.20
N ASN A 71 -19.34 2.31 3.71
CA ASN A 71 -20.52 2.64 2.90
C ASN A 71 -20.91 1.55 1.88
N GLY A 72 -20.77 0.28 2.25
CA GLY A 72 -21.10 -0.86 1.37
C GLY A 72 -19.98 -1.26 0.41
N GLU A 73 -18.82 -0.60 0.44
CA GLU A 73 -17.65 -0.96 -0.36
C GLU A 73 -16.53 -1.54 0.52
N ASP A 74 -15.95 -2.66 0.10
CA ASP A 74 -14.79 -3.24 0.76
C ASP A 74 -13.52 -2.48 0.38
N ILE A 75 -12.80 -2.03 1.41
CA ILE A 75 -11.54 -1.30 1.30
C ILE A 75 -10.43 -2.14 1.89
N GLY A 76 -9.34 -2.28 1.16
CA GLY A 76 -8.13 -2.93 1.67
C GLY A 76 -7.40 -2.03 2.66
N LEU A 77 -6.98 -2.57 3.80
CA LEU A 77 -6.16 -1.89 4.80
C LEU A 77 -4.86 -2.66 4.99
N LEU A 78 -3.78 -2.12 4.44
CA LEU A 78 -2.43 -2.66 4.61
C LEU A 78 -1.76 -1.99 5.82
N VAL A 79 -1.35 -2.80 6.79
CA VAL A 79 -0.58 -2.33 7.97
C VAL A 79 0.90 -2.65 7.75
N SER A 80 1.64 -1.70 7.16
CA SER A 80 3.02 -1.92 6.75
C SER A 80 4.02 -1.66 7.89
N PRO A 81 5.18 -2.37 7.91
CA PRO A 81 6.37 -1.90 8.61
C PRO A 81 6.81 -0.52 8.11
N THR A 82 7.55 0.23 8.94
CA THR A 82 8.10 1.53 8.55
C THR A 82 9.25 1.35 7.56
N GLY A 83 9.24 2.14 6.48
CA GLY A 83 10.32 2.23 5.51
C GLY A 83 9.84 2.03 4.07
N ALA A 84 10.43 2.77 3.14
CA ALA A 84 10.07 2.69 1.73
C ALA A 84 10.23 1.29 1.11
N PRO A 85 11.28 0.50 1.42
CA PRO A 85 11.39 -0.85 0.86
C PRO A 85 10.24 -1.76 1.31
N ALA A 86 9.92 -1.73 2.61
CA ALA A 86 8.89 -2.60 3.19
C ALA A 86 7.50 -2.32 2.61
N ILE A 87 7.13 -1.05 2.47
CA ILE A 87 5.82 -0.69 1.93
C ILE A 87 5.74 -0.91 0.42
N THR A 88 6.85 -0.71 -0.31
CA THR A 88 6.90 -0.92 -1.75
C THR A 88 6.70 -2.40 -2.10
N THR A 89 7.30 -3.33 -1.36
CA THR A 89 7.08 -4.77 -1.57
C THR A 89 5.59 -5.13 -1.52
N SER A 90 4.88 -4.71 -0.48
CA SER A 90 3.44 -4.95 -0.40
C SER A 90 2.65 -4.18 -1.45
N LEU A 91 3.07 -2.95 -1.79
CA LEU A 91 2.39 -2.16 -2.82
C LEU A 91 2.45 -2.84 -4.20
N GLU A 92 3.60 -3.38 -4.59
CA GLU A 92 3.78 -4.16 -5.83
C GLU A 92 2.83 -5.37 -5.88
N GLU A 93 2.74 -6.11 -4.77
CA GLU A 93 1.83 -7.26 -4.66
C GLU A 93 0.35 -6.83 -4.76
N LEU A 94 -0.04 -5.76 -4.07
CA LEU A 94 -1.41 -5.24 -4.13
C LEU A 94 -1.78 -4.72 -5.53
N ILE A 95 -0.83 -4.10 -6.24
CA ILE A 95 -1.00 -3.71 -7.65
C ILE A 95 -1.22 -4.96 -8.51
N ALA A 96 -0.39 -5.99 -8.34
CA ALA A 96 -0.51 -7.25 -9.06
C ALA A 96 -1.81 -8.02 -8.74
N PHE A 97 -2.35 -7.87 -7.52
CA PHE A 97 -3.68 -8.38 -7.17
C PHE A 97 -4.82 -7.57 -7.81
N GLY A 98 -4.52 -6.42 -8.42
CA GLY A 98 -5.47 -5.60 -9.18
C GLY A 98 -5.90 -4.30 -8.49
N GLY A 99 -5.18 -3.87 -7.45
CA GLY A 99 -5.36 -2.57 -6.81
C GLY A 99 -5.08 -1.41 -7.76
N LYS A 100 -5.78 -0.29 -7.55
CA LYS A 100 -5.72 0.88 -8.44
C LYS A 100 -5.55 2.21 -7.70
N TYR A 101 -6.14 2.32 -6.51
CA TYR A 101 -6.17 3.55 -5.74
C TYR A 101 -5.55 3.29 -4.38
N PHE A 102 -4.55 4.09 -4.02
CA PHE A 102 -3.75 3.91 -2.82
C PHE A 102 -3.67 5.23 -2.05
N ILE A 103 -3.99 5.20 -0.76
CA ILE A 103 -3.82 6.34 0.15
C ILE A 103 -2.95 5.89 1.30
N LEU A 104 -1.89 6.63 1.60
CA LEU A 104 -1.11 6.41 2.82
C LEU A 104 -1.61 7.33 3.93
N VAL A 105 -1.94 6.74 5.08
CA VAL A 105 -2.36 7.45 6.30
C VAL A 105 -1.34 7.17 7.40
N GLY A 106 -0.64 8.21 7.84
CA GLY A 106 0.42 8.09 8.85
C GLY A 106 0.72 9.42 9.54
N GLY A 107 1.66 9.35 10.48
CA GLY A 107 2.23 10.52 11.14
C GLY A 107 3.48 11.02 10.42
N VAL A 108 3.75 12.31 10.54
CA VAL A 108 4.86 13.00 9.87
C VAL A 108 5.39 14.09 10.79
N GLY A 109 6.71 14.33 10.76
CA GLY A 109 7.33 15.50 11.37
C GLY A 109 7.16 16.73 10.47
N VAL A 110 6.92 17.90 11.07
CA VAL A 110 6.72 19.15 10.33
C VAL A 110 8.01 19.97 10.29
N LEU A 111 8.24 20.66 9.18
CA LEU A 111 9.37 21.59 8.99
C LEU A 111 8.91 23.06 8.96
N ASP A 112 7.60 23.31 9.02
CA ASP A 112 6.99 24.63 9.10
C ASP A 112 6.34 24.78 10.48
N GLU A 113 6.82 25.74 11.27
CA GLU A 113 6.35 26.04 12.62
C GLU A 113 4.88 26.47 12.68
N LYS A 114 4.28 26.87 11.55
CA LYS A 114 2.87 27.22 11.46
C LYS A 114 1.97 25.99 11.49
N ILE A 115 2.49 24.81 11.14
CA ILE A 115 1.74 23.55 11.16
C ILE A 115 1.81 22.99 12.58
N LYS A 116 0.65 22.89 13.23
CA LYS A 116 0.56 22.46 14.62
C LYS A 116 0.45 20.94 14.70
N ARG A 117 0.84 20.40 15.84
CA ARG A 117 0.62 18.98 16.15
C ARG A 117 -0.88 18.67 16.07
N GLY A 118 -1.24 17.68 15.26
CA GLY A 118 -2.62 17.24 15.06
C GLY A 118 -3.28 17.84 13.83
N ASP A 119 -2.65 18.81 13.15
CA ASP A 119 -3.13 19.29 11.86
C ASP A 119 -3.06 18.15 10.82
N VAL A 120 -4.06 18.12 9.95
CA VAL A 120 -4.11 17.18 8.83
C VAL A 120 -3.56 17.87 7.60
N ILE A 121 -2.58 17.23 6.95
CA ILE A 121 -1.98 17.70 5.72
C ILE A 121 -2.26 16.71 4.58
N ILE A 122 -2.53 17.24 3.40
CA ILE A 122 -2.63 16.48 2.15
C ILE A 122 -1.49 16.96 1.26
N PRO A 123 -0.35 16.25 1.22
CA PRO A 123 0.78 16.66 0.40
C PRO A 123 0.43 16.50 -1.09
N LEU A 124 0.76 17.51 -1.89
CA LEU A 124 0.62 17.45 -3.36
C LEU A 124 1.84 16.83 -4.05
N SER A 125 2.98 16.82 -3.37
CA SER A 125 4.26 16.29 -3.85
C SER A 125 5.15 15.87 -2.68
N ALA A 126 6.14 15.02 -2.95
CA ALA A 126 7.13 14.58 -1.96
C ALA A 126 8.55 14.63 -2.55
N ILE A 127 9.54 14.89 -1.68
CA ILE A 127 10.96 14.75 -2.02
C ILE A 127 11.30 13.26 -1.95
N ARG A 128 11.97 12.75 -2.98
CA ARG A 128 12.45 11.36 -3.05
C ARG A 128 13.74 11.21 -2.26
N ASP A 129 13.66 11.19 -0.93
CA ASP A 129 14.80 10.96 -0.02
C ASP A 129 14.72 9.58 0.65
N GLU A 130 14.11 8.61 -0.05
CA GLU A 130 13.77 7.29 0.49
C GLU A 130 14.56 6.14 -0.13
N GLY A 131 15.24 6.39 -1.26
CA GLY A 131 16.15 5.45 -1.93
C GLY A 131 15.49 4.45 -2.90
N VAL A 132 14.26 3.97 -2.64
CA VAL A 132 13.61 2.92 -3.43
C VAL A 132 13.15 3.41 -4.79
N SER A 133 12.53 4.59 -4.86
CA SER A 133 11.94 5.10 -6.10
C SER A 133 12.99 5.28 -7.21
N TYR A 134 14.26 5.54 -6.87
CA TYR A 134 15.37 5.65 -7.82
C TYR A 134 15.65 4.34 -8.57
N HIS A 135 15.20 3.20 -8.04
CA HIS A 135 15.29 1.91 -8.71
C HIS A 135 14.14 1.65 -9.70
N TYR A 136 13.09 2.48 -9.70
CA TYR A 136 11.95 2.39 -10.61
C TYR A 136 11.96 3.48 -11.69
N ILE A 137 12.42 4.67 -11.32
CA ILE A 137 12.56 5.79 -12.23
C ILE A 137 13.80 6.60 -11.82
N PRO A 138 14.71 6.92 -12.75
CA PRO A 138 15.81 7.84 -12.48
C PRO A 138 15.36 9.17 -11.85
#